data_AF-A0A8S9W458-F1
#
_entry.id   AF-A0A8S9W458-F1
#
_cell.length_a   1.000
_cell.length_b   1.000
_cell.length_c   1.000
_cell.angle_alpha   90.00
_cell.angle_beta   90.00
_cell.angle_gamma   90.00
#
_symmetry.space_group_name_H-M   'P 1'
#
loop_
_entity.id
_entity.type
_entity.pdbx_description
1 polymer ?
#
loop_
_entity_poly.entity_id
_entity_poly.type
_entity_poly.pdbx_seq_one_letter_code
_entity_poly.pdbx_strand_id
1 'polypeptide(L)' 'MGTMTINVNDDVEKMFRKVATSVYGSKKGSLGRAISDAMQKWVDDAHQKDIAKNELKLLNTGFSMGKLTFTRDEVHER' A
#
# COMPACT_ATOMS: atom_id res chain seq x y z
N MET A 1 -18.84 8.55 5.90
CA MET A 1 -17.70 8.98 6.75
C MET A 1 -17.91 8.37 8.12
N GLY A 2 -16.96 7.56 8.59
CA GLY A 2 -16.96 7.07 9.97
C GLY A 2 -16.22 8.05 10.88
N THR A 3 -16.64 8.16 12.13
CA THR A 3 -15.93 8.96 13.15
C THR A 3 -15.17 8.01 14.06
N MET A 4 -13.89 8.30 14.28
CA MET A 4 -13.02 7.53 15.17
C MET A 4 -12.34 8.50 16.15
N THR A 5 -12.39 8.17 17.44
CA THR A 5 -11.66 8.90 18.48
C THR A 5 -10.42 8.10 18.82
N ILE A 6 -9.24 8.71 18.62
CA ILE A 6 -7.95 8.09 18.90
C ILE A 6 -7.13 9.00 19.81
N ASN A 7 -6.33 8.41 20.69
CA ASN A 7 -5.28 9.10 21.42
C ASN A 7 -3.95 8.84 20.72
N VAL A 8 -3.21 9.93 20.47
CA VAL A 8 -1.91 9.89 19.81
C VAL A 8 -0.95 10.70 20.67
N ASN A 9 0.33 10.38 20.61
CA ASN A 9 1.35 11.16 21.30
C ASN A 9 1.36 12.61 20.77
N ASP A 10 1.38 13.58 21.69
CA ASP A 10 1.37 15.02 21.40
C ASP A 10 2.44 15.45 20.40
N ASP A 11 3.64 14.88 20.45
CA ASP A 11 4.73 15.25 19.54
C ASP A 11 4.44 14.80 18.11
N VAL A 12 3.84 13.61 17.97
CA VAL A 12 3.40 13.06 16.69
C VAL A 12 2.25 13.90 16.13
N GLU A 13 1.30 14.27 16.98
CA GLU A 13 0.15 15.08 16.62
C GLU A 13 0.55 16.46 16.08
N LYS A 14 1.45 17.15 16.80
CA LYS A 14 1.98 18.46 16.40
C LYS A 14 2.74 18.38 15.08
N MET A 15 3.61 17.38 14.93
CA MET A 15 4.37 17.19 13.70
C MET A 15 3.44 16.89 12.52
N PHE A 16 2.45 16.01 12.72
CA PHE A 16 1.48 15.66 11.71
C PHE A 16 0.65 16.87 11.26
N ARG A 17 0.17 17.70 12.20
CA ARG A 17 -0.54 18.95 11.85
C ARG A 17 0.32 19.87 11.00
N LYS A 18 1.59 20.08 11.37
CA LYS A 18 2.51 20.94 10.61
C LYS A 18 2.70 20.44 9.18
N VAL A 19 2.91 19.14 9.01
CA VAL A 19 3.08 18.51 7.68
C VAL A 19 1.77 18.59 6.89
N ALA A 20 0.63 18.25 7.49
CA ALA A 20 -0.68 18.31 6.84
C ALA A 20 -1.00 19.73 6.34
N THR A 21 -0.70 20.76 7.13
CA THR A 21 -0.84 22.17 6.71
C THR A 21 0.10 22.52 5.56
N SER A 22 1.32 22.00 5.55
CA SER A 22 2.26 22.23 4.44
C SER A 22 1.83 21.57 3.13
N VAL A 23 1.23 20.39 3.19
CA VAL A 23 0.86 19.60 2.00
C VAL A 23 -0.50 20.01 1.43
N TYR A 24 -1.50 20.18 2.30
CA TYR A 24 -2.89 20.41 1.90
C TYR A 24 -3.35 21.87 2.12
N GLY A 25 -2.48 22.71 2.70
CA GLY A 25 -2.78 24.09 3.07
C GLY A 25 -3.58 24.23 4.37
N SER A 26 -3.80 25.48 4.78
CA SER A 26 -4.51 25.83 6.02
C SER A 26 -6.05 25.84 5.89
N LYS A 27 -6.61 25.14 4.89
CA LYS A 27 -8.07 25.12 4.67
C LYS A 27 -8.79 24.21 5.67
N LYS A 28 -10.03 24.59 6.03
CA LYS A 28 -10.91 23.76 6.88
C LYS A 28 -11.04 22.36 6.28
N GLY A 29 -10.71 21.33 7.07
CA GLY A 29 -10.76 19.92 6.65
C GLY A 29 -9.45 19.33 6.13
N SER A 30 -8.35 20.10 6.07
CA SER A 30 -7.04 19.59 5.63
C SER A 30 -6.54 18.43 6.50
N LEU A 31 -6.72 18.51 7.82
CA LEU A 31 -6.31 17.46 8.74
C LEU A 31 -7.10 16.16 8.55
N GLY A 32 -8.42 16.26 8.37
CA GLY A 32 -9.27 15.11 8.13
C GLY A 32 -8.91 14.40 6.82
N ARG A 33 -8.60 15.18 5.78
CA ARG A 33 -8.12 14.63 4.50
C ARG A 33 -6.76 13.95 4.66
N ALA A 34 -5.82 14.59 5.35
CA ALA A 34 -4.50 14.00 5.61
C ALA A 34 -4.59 12.69 6.39
N ILE A 35 -5.49 12.59 7.37
CA ILE A 35 -5.73 11.36 8.13
C ILE A 35 -6.30 10.27 7.21
N SER A 36 -7.33 10.58 6.42
CA SER A 36 -7.91 9.62 5.49
C SER A 36 -6.89 9.09 4.48
N ASP A 37 -6.09 9.98 3.89
CA ASP A 37 -5.06 9.60 2.91
C ASP A 37 -3.96 8.75 3.57
N ALA A 38 -3.54 9.11 4.79
CA ALA A 38 -2.55 8.33 5.53
C ALA A 38 -3.06 6.93 5.91
N MET A 39 -4.33 6.83 6.33
CA MET A 39 -4.95 5.55 6.66
C MET A 39 -5.09 4.67 5.41
N GLN A 40 -5.53 5.23 4.28
CA GLN A 40 -5.64 4.50 3.03
C GLN A 40 -4.28 3.95 2.60
N LYS A 41 -3.25 4.80 2.60
CA LYS A 41 -1.89 4.39 2.25
C LYS A 41 -1.37 3.29 3.15
N TRP A 42 -1.63 3.36 4.45
CA TRP A 42 -1.22 2.33 5.39
C TRP A 42 -1.90 0.98 5.11
N VAL A 43 -3.20 0.97 4.77
CA VAL A 43 -3.92 -0.24 4.38
C VAL A 43 -3.35 -0.83 3.09
N ASP A 44 -3.10 0.01 2.09
CA ASP A 44 -2.55 -0.43 0.80
C ASP A 44 -1.16 -1.05 0.97
N ASP A 45 -0.28 -0.40 1.76
CA ASP A 45 1.06 -0.89 2.07
C ASP A 45 1.01 -2.22 2.87
N ALA A 46 0.04 -2.36 3.79
CA ALA A 46 -0.16 -3.59 4.54
C ALA A 46 -0.61 -4.74 3.63
N HIS A 47 -1.53 -4.47 2.71
CA HIS A 47 -2.01 -5.45 1.75
C HIS A 47 -0.92 -5.87 0.77
N GLN A 48 -0.11 -4.93 0.27
CA GLN A 48 1.01 -5.22 -0.62
C GLN A 48 2.06 -6.12 0.06
N LYS A 49 2.32 -5.94 1.35
CA LYS A 49 3.22 -6.82 2.12
C LYS A 49 2.67 -8.24 2.24
N ASP A 50 1.36 -8.39 2.40
CA ASP A 50 0.73 -9.72 2.46
C ASP A 50 0.81 -10.43 1.10
N ILE A 51 0.49 -9.73 0.02
CA ILE A 51 0.66 -10.24 -1.35
C ILE A 51 2.10 -10.67 -1.58
N ALA A 52 3.07 -9.80 -1.29
CA ALA A 52 4.48 -10.11 -1.49
C ALA A 52 4.93 -11.36 -0.71
N LYS A 53 4.42 -11.54 0.51
CA LYS A 53 4.69 -12.74 1.32
C LYS A 53 4.07 -14.00 0.70
N ASN A 54 2.85 -13.91 0.18
CA ASN A 54 2.18 -15.02 -0.49
C ASN A 54 2.89 -15.39 -1.81
N GLU A 55 3.28 -14.42 -2.61
CA GLU A 55 4.06 -14.64 -3.84
C GLU A 55 5.42 -15.29 -3.54
N LEU A 56 6.15 -14.81 -2.53
CA LEU A 56 7.38 -15.44 -2.07
C LEU A 56 7.15 -16.89 -1.61
N LYS A 57 6.03 -17.16 -0.95
CA LYS A 57 5.66 -18.53 -0.56
C LYS A 57 5.40 -19.41 -1.79
N LEU A 58 4.69 -18.91 -2.79
CA LEU A 58 4.43 -19.62 -4.05
C LEU A 58 5.74 -19.92 -4.80
N LEU A 59 6.64 -18.94 -4.91
CA LEU A 59 7.97 -19.11 -5.49
C LEU A 59 8.78 -20.19 -4.74
N ASN A 60 8.80 -20.14 -3.40
CA ASN A 60 9.51 -21.12 -2.58
C ASN A 60 8.91 -22.52 -2.62
N THR A 61 7.59 -22.62 -2.73
CA THR A 61 6.90 -23.92 -2.89
C THR A 61 7.28 -24.54 -4.24
N GLY A 62 7.60 -23.69 -5.23
CA GLY A 62 7.91 -24.11 -6.58
C GLY A 62 6.67 -24.62 -7.30
N PHE A 63 6.72 -24.63 -8.62
CA PHE A 63 5.70 -25.25 -9.46
C PHE A 63 6.39 -26.09 -10.52
N SER A 64 6.10 -27.39 -10.54
CA SER A 64 6.62 -28.28 -11.58
C SER A 64 5.78 -28.09 -12.85
N MET A 65 6.25 -27.25 -13.77
CA MET A 65 5.63 -27.08 -15.09
C MET A 65 5.84 -28.28 -16.03
N GLY A 66 6.43 -29.39 -15.56
CA GLY A 66 6.87 -30.48 -16.43
C GLY A 66 7.98 -30.02 -17.38
N LYS A 67 8.21 -30.78 -18.46
CA LYS A 67 9.21 -30.43 -19.47
C LYS A 67 8.59 -29.45 -20.47
N LEU A 68 8.93 -28.17 -20.35
CA LEU A 68 8.56 -27.16 -21.32
C LEU A 68 9.47 -27.29 -22.55
N THR A 69 8.93 -27.86 -23.64
CA THR A 69 9.57 -27.84 -24.95
C THR A 69 8.74 -26.99 -25.88
N PHE A 70 9.20 -25.78 -26.14
CA PHE A 70 8.66 -24.91 -27.18
C PHE A 70 9.82 -24.30 -27.95
N THR A 71 9.61 -24.10 -29.25
CA THR A 71 10.51 -23.37 -30.12
C THR A 71 10.13 -21.89 -30.15
N ARG A 72 11.10 -21.01 -30.41
CA ARG A 72 10.88 -19.55 -30.40
C ARG A 72 9.75 -19.10 -31.34
N ASP A 73 9.55 -19.84 -32.43
CA ASP A 73 8.52 -19.55 -33.43
C ASP A 73 7.11 -19.96 -32.97
N GLU A 74 6.97 -20.92 -32.05
CA GLU A 74 5.68 -21.33 -31.46
C GLU A 74 5.16 -20.36 -30.39
N VAL A 75 6.06 -19.58 -29.76
CA VAL A 75 5.71 -18.63 -28.68
C VAL A 75 5.31 -17.26 -29.24
N HIS A 76 5.66 -16.97 -30.49
CA HIS A 76 5.35 -15.72 -31.16
C HIS A 76 4.47 -15.99 -32.39
N GLU A 77 3.17 -16.20 -32.19
CA GLU A 77 2.20 -16.05 -33.28
C GLU A 77 2.19 -14.59 -33.75
N ARG A 78 2.40 -14.39 -35.05
CA ARG A 78 2.15 -13.13 -35.74
C ARG A 78 0.66 -12.97 -36.05
#